data_AF-A0A2H6EVC7-F1
#
_entry.id   AF-A0A2H6EVC7-F1
#
_cell.length_a   1.000
_cell.length_b   1.000
_cell.length_c   1.000
_cell.angle_alpha   90.00
_cell.angle_beta   90.00
_cell.angle_gamma   90.00
#
_symmetry.space_group_name_H-M   'P 1'
#
loop_
_entity.id
_entity.type
_entity.pdbx_description
1 polymer ?
#
loop_
_entity_poly.entity_id
_entity_poly.type
_entity_poly.pdbx_seq_one_letter_code
_entity_poly.pdbx_strand_id
1 'polypeptide(L)'
;MELEKKFKDWFKNKDQRIMELHLKKDRKRLKKELHDSEADRDELKNSLLGTEELIEEADSRGSEEKISSLKADQRQMEYRLKKTDEIIAKTKVLLDDLNQEYCHELSGGHTLKTVAEALQKKFSPELKADYGRGREMIRKFLEDDYRLNKANSRELFLLLEDAGILTYRVEIPEDLKDKPLAYAMPEDGRVLADRYGKWEIRL
;
A
#
# COMPACT_ATOMS: atom_id res chain seq x y z
N MET A 1 -14.37 -17.74 -41.31
CA MET A 1 -14.36 -18.22 -39.91
C MET A 1 -13.12 -17.78 -39.13
N GLU A 2 -11.90 -17.97 -39.65
CA GLU A 2 -10.68 -17.66 -38.89
C GLU A 2 -10.42 -16.15 -38.66
N LEU A 3 -10.78 -15.31 -39.65
CA LEU A 3 -10.66 -13.85 -39.60
C LEU A 3 -11.62 -13.21 -38.60
N GLU A 4 -12.85 -13.73 -38.51
CA GLU A 4 -13.87 -13.25 -37.57
C GLU A 4 -13.51 -13.58 -36.12
N LYS A 5 -12.89 -14.74 -35.89
CA LYS A 5 -12.33 -15.12 -34.59
C LYS A 5 -11.18 -14.18 -34.20
N LYS A 6 -10.20 -13.95 -35.10
CA LYS A 6 -9.09 -13.01 -34.87
C LYS A 6 -9.58 -11.58 -34.57
N PHE A 7 -10.65 -11.13 -35.22
CA PHE A 7 -11.21 -9.79 -35.01
C PHE A 7 -11.92 -9.67 -33.65
N LYS A 8 -12.69 -10.68 -33.24
CA LYS A 8 -13.31 -10.75 -31.90
C LYS A 8 -12.26 -10.81 -30.79
N ASP A 9 -11.22 -11.60 -30.98
CA ASP A 9 -10.11 -11.71 -30.03
C ASP A 9 -9.32 -10.40 -29.95
N TRP A 10 -9.10 -9.72 -31.08
CA TRP A 10 -8.46 -8.40 -31.10
C TRP A 10 -9.27 -7.33 -30.36
N PHE A 11 -10.58 -7.25 -30.58
CA PHE A 11 -11.46 -6.31 -29.90
C PHE A 11 -11.48 -6.53 -28.39
N LYS A 12 -11.66 -7.78 -27.95
CA LYS A 12 -11.62 -8.14 -26.52
C LYS A 12 -10.30 -7.73 -25.86
N ASN A 13 -9.18 -8.01 -26.51
CA ASN A 13 -7.86 -7.63 -25.99
C ASN A 13 -7.67 -6.11 -25.92
N LYS A 14 -8.25 -5.36 -26.87
CA LYS A 14 -8.22 -3.89 -26.90
C LYS A 14 -9.05 -3.30 -25.77
N ASP A 15 -10.26 -3.80 -25.55
CA ASP A 15 -11.17 -3.34 -24.50
C ASP A 15 -10.61 -3.65 -23.11
N GLN A 16 -10.08 -4.86 -22.91
CA GLN A 16 -9.41 -5.24 -21.66
C GLN A 16 -8.23 -4.31 -21.34
N ARG A 17 -7.39 -4.01 -22.34
CA ARG A 17 -6.25 -3.09 -22.16
C ARG A 17 -6.69 -1.66 -21.85
N ILE A 18 -7.83 -1.21 -22.37
CA ILE A 18 -8.40 0.11 -22.03
C ILE A 18 -8.90 0.11 -20.58
N MET A 19 -9.60 -0.94 -20.14
CA MET A 19 -10.06 -1.10 -18.76
C MET A 19 -8.88 -1.14 -17.77
N GLU A 20 -7.87 -1.96 -18.03
CA GLU A 20 -6.64 -2.03 -17.20
C GLU A 20 -5.95 -0.67 -17.05
N LEU A 21 -5.89 0.12 -18.13
CA LEU A 21 -5.31 1.47 -18.10
C LEU A 21 -6.13 2.44 -17.24
N HIS A 22 -7.46 2.37 -17.30
CA HIS A 22 -8.34 3.17 -16.45
C HIS A 22 -8.19 2.77 -14.98
N LEU A 23 -8.29 1.47 -14.66
CA LEU A 23 -8.10 0.96 -13.29
C LEU A 23 -6.76 1.38 -12.70
N LYS A 24 -5.67 1.28 -13.48
CA LYS A 24 -4.33 1.72 -13.05
C LYS A 24 -4.26 3.22 -12.78
N LYS A 25 -4.88 4.04 -13.64
CA LYS A 25 -4.90 5.50 -13.51
C LYS A 25 -5.72 5.92 -12.29
N ASP A 26 -6.89 5.33 -12.10
CA ASP A 26 -7.80 5.64 -11.00
C ASP A 26 -7.21 5.20 -9.67
N ARG A 27 -6.59 4.02 -9.60
CA ARG A 27 -5.81 3.59 -8.43
C ARG A 27 -4.72 4.59 -8.06
N LYS A 28 -3.92 5.02 -9.05
CA LYS A 28 -2.84 5.99 -8.82
C LYS A 28 -3.40 7.32 -8.31
N ARG A 29 -4.52 7.77 -8.87
CA ARG A 29 -5.18 9.01 -8.46
C ARG A 29 -5.69 8.91 -7.02
N LEU A 30 -6.46 7.86 -6.69
CA LEU A 30 -7.00 7.68 -5.34
C LEU A 30 -5.91 7.51 -4.29
N LYS A 31 -4.79 6.84 -4.61
CA LYS A 31 -3.64 6.77 -3.71
C LYS A 31 -3.07 8.15 -3.39
N LYS A 32 -2.99 9.03 -4.39
CA LYS A 32 -2.55 10.41 -4.18
C LYS A 32 -3.55 11.18 -3.31
N GLU A 33 -4.84 11.13 -3.65
CA GLU A 33 -5.89 11.82 -2.88
C GLU A 33 -5.97 11.31 -1.43
N LEU A 34 -5.75 10.02 -1.21
CA LEU A 34 -5.66 9.41 0.12
C LEU A 34 -4.47 9.97 0.90
N HIS A 35 -3.29 10.02 0.28
CA HIS A 35 -2.09 10.56 0.91
C HIS A 35 -2.26 12.03 1.29
N ASP A 36 -2.79 12.84 0.37
CA ASP A 36 -3.06 14.27 0.60
C ASP A 36 -4.07 14.43 1.75
N SER A 37 -5.14 13.61 1.80
CA SER A 37 -6.13 13.65 2.89
C SER A 37 -5.55 13.22 4.24
N GLU A 38 -4.65 12.22 4.26
CA GLU A 38 -3.96 11.78 5.47
C GLU A 38 -3.00 12.87 5.99
N ALA A 39 -2.33 13.60 5.10
CA ALA A 39 -1.51 14.75 5.46
C ALA A 39 -2.35 15.88 6.07
N ASP A 40 -3.48 16.24 5.44
CA ASP A 40 -4.42 17.24 5.94
C ASP A 40 -4.96 16.87 7.34
N ARG A 41 -5.26 15.58 7.56
CA ARG A 41 -5.70 15.06 8.86
C ARG A 41 -4.62 15.28 9.92
N ASP A 42 -3.36 14.98 9.60
CA ASP A 42 -2.26 15.08 10.54
C ASP A 42 -1.96 16.56 10.87
N GLU A 43 -2.07 17.46 9.90
CA GLU A 43 -2.00 18.92 10.13
C GLU A 43 -3.14 19.43 11.03
N LEU A 44 -4.37 18.95 10.81
CA LEU A 44 -5.52 19.29 11.67
C LEU A 44 -5.32 18.79 13.10
N LYS A 45 -4.78 17.59 13.30
CA LYS A 45 -4.46 17.07 14.63
C LYS A 45 -3.43 17.92 15.35
N ASN A 46 -2.37 18.33 14.65
CA ASN A 46 -1.35 19.21 15.22
C ASN A 46 -1.93 20.60 15.58
N SER A 47 -2.83 21.13 14.74
CA SER A 47 -3.51 22.40 14.99
C SER A 47 -4.45 22.33 16.19
N LEU A 48 -5.14 21.20 16.38
CA LEU A 48 -5.99 20.94 17.55
C LEU A 48 -5.17 20.93 18.84
N LEU A 49 -4.04 20.21 18.87
CA LEU A 49 -3.13 20.19 20.01
C LEU A 49 -2.65 21.61 20.38
N GLY A 50 -2.23 22.40 19.39
CA GLY A 50 -1.85 23.78 19.61
C GLY A 50 -3.00 24.67 20.11
N THR A 51 -4.23 24.40 19.69
CA THR A 51 -5.41 25.13 20.17
C THR A 51 -5.75 24.77 21.61
N GLU A 52 -5.59 23.51 22.00
CA GLU A 52 -5.75 23.03 23.38
C GLU A 52 -4.76 23.74 24.33
N GLU A 53 -3.48 23.81 23.95
CA GLU A 53 -2.45 24.55 24.70
C GLU A 53 -2.84 26.04 24.86
N LEU A 54 -3.31 26.68 23.80
CA LEU A 54 -3.75 28.08 23.85
C LEU A 54 -4.98 28.30 24.75
N ILE A 55 -5.88 27.32 24.84
CA ILE A 55 -7.04 27.37 25.74
C ILE A 55 -6.55 27.29 27.20
N GLU A 56 -5.64 26.37 27.52
CA GLU A 56 -5.06 26.24 28.86
C GLU A 56 -4.32 27.51 29.29
N GLU A 57 -3.57 28.14 28.39
CA GLU A 57 -2.92 29.42 28.64
C GLU A 57 -3.92 30.56 28.88
N ALA A 58 -5.00 30.61 28.09
CA ALA A 58 -6.02 31.65 28.22
C ALA A 58 -6.83 31.49 29.52
N ASP A 59 -7.09 30.25 29.93
CA ASP A 59 -7.74 29.91 31.20
C ASP A 59 -6.88 30.34 32.39
N SER A 60 -5.58 30.04 32.35
CA SER A 60 -4.61 30.49 33.36
C SER A 60 -4.52 32.01 33.49
N ARG A 61 -4.86 32.76 32.43
CA ARG A 61 -4.87 34.24 32.39
C ARG A 61 -6.26 34.85 32.62
N GLY A 62 -7.29 34.05 32.87
CA GLY A 62 -8.66 34.53 33.10
C GLY A 62 -9.31 35.23 31.90
N SER A 63 -8.95 34.85 30.67
CA SER A 63 -9.43 35.50 29.43
C SER A 63 -10.64 34.80 28.82
N GLU A 64 -11.82 34.94 29.42
CA GLU A 64 -13.05 34.22 29.04
C GLU A 64 -13.46 34.37 27.57
N GLU A 65 -13.36 35.58 27.00
CA GLU A 65 -13.68 35.83 25.59
C GLU A 65 -12.77 35.03 24.65
N LYS A 66 -11.46 34.99 24.97
CA LYS A 66 -10.46 34.23 24.21
C LYS A 66 -10.73 32.73 24.30
N ILE A 67 -11.08 32.23 25.48
CA ILE A 67 -11.44 30.81 25.69
C ILE A 67 -12.66 30.44 24.86
N SER A 68 -13.70 31.28 24.86
CA SER A 68 -14.92 31.04 24.09
C SER A 68 -14.64 30.98 22.59
N SER A 69 -13.85 31.92 22.07
CA SER A 69 -13.42 31.92 20.66
C SER A 69 -12.61 30.68 20.31
N LEU A 70 -11.59 30.33 21.10
CA LEU A 70 -10.74 29.18 20.84
C LEU A 70 -11.52 27.85 20.92
N LYS A 71 -12.49 27.74 21.82
CA LYS A 71 -13.39 26.56 21.89
C LYS A 71 -14.31 26.46 20.66
N ALA A 72 -14.72 27.58 20.08
CA ALA A 72 -15.48 27.57 18.83
C ALA A 72 -14.61 27.07 17.66
N ASP A 73 -13.37 27.56 17.58
CA ASP A 73 -12.39 27.13 16.58
C ASP A 73 -12.05 25.63 16.73
N GLN A 74 -11.81 25.18 17.97
CA GLN A 74 -11.57 23.77 18.30
C GLN A 74 -12.71 22.88 17.79
N ARG A 75 -13.98 23.22 18.10
CA ARG A 75 -15.15 22.46 17.62
C ARG A 75 -15.24 22.42 16.09
N GLN A 76 -14.89 23.51 15.41
CA GLN A 76 -14.87 23.54 13.96
C GLN A 76 -13.76 22.62 13.40
N MET A 77 -12.58 22.63 14.01
CA MET A 77 -11.46 21.75 13.62
C MET A 77 -11.79 20.29 13.89
N GLU A 78 -12.38 19.95 15.04
CA GLU A 78 -12.85 18.59 15.36
C GLU A 78 -13.87 18.08 14.34
N TYR A 79 -14.82 18.93 13.94
CA TYR A 79 -15.78 18.59 12.89
C TYR A 79 -15.10 18.31 11.55
N ARG A 80 -14.14 19.15 11.16
CA ARG A 80 -13.35 18.95 9.93
C ARG A 80 -12.55 17.66 10.00
N LEU A 81 -11.89 17.40 11.13
CA LEU A 81 -11.11 16.17 11.34
C LEU A 81 -11.99 14.93 11.15
N LYS A 82 -13.17 14.90 11.76
CA LYS A 82 -14.13 13.80 11.58
C LYS A 82 -14.51 13.61 10.12
N LYS A 83 -14.74 14.69 9.37
CA LYS A 83 -15.07 14.61 7.95
C LYS A 83 -13.91 14.11 7.09
N THR A 84 -12.69 14.54 7.40
CA THR A 84 -11.48 14.03 6.75
C THR A 84 -11.30 12.54 7.01
N ASP A 85 -11.49 12.08 8.26
CA ASP A 85 -11.45 10.65 8.59
C ASP A 85 -12.52 9.83 7.85
N GLU A 86 -13.74 10.35 7.72
CA GLU A 86 -14.80 9.72 6.91
C GLU A 86 -14.40 9.59 5.43
N ILE A 87 -13.76 10.61 4.86
CA ILE A 87 -13.27 10.59 3.47
C ILE A 87 -12.15 9.56 3.32
N ILE A 88 -11.15 9.59 4.20
CA ILE A 88 -10.03 8.63 4.22
C ILE A 88 -10.57 7.20 4.25
N ALA A 89 -11.52 6.91 5.14
CA ALA A 89 -12.10 5.58 5.27
C ALA A 89 -12.79 5.12 3.97
N LYS A 90 -13.61 5.98 3.36
CA LYS A 90 -14.29 5.69 2.09
C LYS A 90 -13.30 5.49 0.94
N THR A 91 -12.25 6.32 0.88
CA THR A 91 -11.21 6.20 -0.15
C THR A 91 -10.43 4.90 -0.01
N LYS A 92 -10.15 4.44 1.21
CA LYS A 92 -9.53 3.13 1.46
C LYS A 92 -10.39 1.97 0.93
N VAL A 93 -11.68 1.98 1.23
CA VAL A 93 -12.62 0.96 0.70
C VAL A 93 -12.63 0.96 -0.83
N LEU A 94 -12.75 2.14 -1.46
CA LEU A 94 -12.72 2.24 -2.93
C LEU A 94 -11.39 1.76 -3.53
N LEU A 95 -10.28 2.01 -2.83
CA LEU A 95 -8.97 1.55 -3.25
C LEU A 95 -8.87 0.02 -3.19
N ASP A 96 -9.43 -0.59 -2.14
CA ASP A 96 -9.47 -2.06 -1.98
C ASP A 96 -10.33 -2.70 -3.08
N ASP A 97 -11.50 -2.12 -3.38
CA ASP A 97 -12.36 -2.58 -4.47
C ASP A 97 -11.65 -2.52 -5.83
N LEU A 98 -10.96 -1.41 -6.12
CA LEU A 98 -10.17 -1.27 -7.36
C LEU A 98 -8.96 -2.22 -7.40
N ASN A 99 -8.30 -2.47 -6.26
CA ASN A 99 -7.21 -3.44 -6.19
C ASN A 99 -7.73 -4.84 -6.52
N GLN A 100 -8.91 -5.19 -6.00
CA GLN A 100 -9.57 -6.46 -6.22
C GLN A 100 -9.98 -6.63 -7.69
N GLU A 101 -10.57 -5.60 -8.32
CA GLU A 101 -10.91 -5.60 -9.75
C GLU A 101 -9.66 -5.68 -10.63
N TYR A 102 -8.62 -4.91 -10.32
CA TYR A 102 -7.37 -4.96 -11.08
C TYR A 102 -6.66 -6.31 -10.97
N CYS A 103 -6.71 -6.95 -9.79
CA CYS A 103 -6.24 -8.32 -9.62
C CYS A 103 -7.03 -9.29 -10.48
N HIS A 104 -8.36 -9.17 -10.51
CA HIS A 104 -9.24 -10.00 -11.31
C HIS A 104 -8.88 -9.93 -12.79
N GLU A 105 -8.71 -8.73 -13.34
CA GLU A 105 -8.32 -8.52 -14.73
C GLU A 105 -6.93 -9.09 -15.04
N LEU A 106 -5.95 -8.83 -14.17
CA LEU A 106 -4.57 -9.29 -14.38
C LEU A 106 -4.42 -10.81 -14.32
N SER A 107 -5.10 -11.45 -13.37
CA SER A 107 -4.93 -12.88 -13.06
C SER A 107 -5.91 -13.80 -13.79
N GLY A 108 -6.73 -13.25 -14.70
CA GLY A 108 -7.73 -14.02 -15.45
C GLY A 108 -8.90 -14.50 -14.58
N GLY A 109 -9.29 -13.71 -13.59
CA GLY A 109 -10.49 -13.91 -12.79
C GLY A 109 -10.27 -14.18 -11.30
N HIS A 110 -9.03 -14.14 -10.81
CA HIS A 110 -8.72 -14.46 -9.41
C HIS A 110 -8.80 -13.23 -8.51
N THR A 111 -9.15 -13.48 -7.25
CA THR A 111 -9.17 -12.44 -6.21
C THR A 111 -7.80 -12.30 -5.55
N LEU A 112 -7.55 -11.14 -4.94
CA LEU A 112 -6.31 -10.90 -4.18
C LEU A 112 -6.09 -12.00 -3.13
N LYS A 113 -7.16 -12.38 -2.42
CA LYS A 113 -7.15 -13.46 -1.44
C LYS A 113 -6.73 -14.79 -2.05
N THR A 114 -7.34 -15.19 -3.18
CA THR A 114 -6.98 -16.47 -3.83
C THR A 114 -5.54 -16.48 -4.32
N VAL A 115 -5.01 -15.34 -4.79
CA VAL A 115 -3.60 -15.20 -5.19
C VAL A 115 -2.67 -15.28 -3.97
N ALA A 116 -3.04 -14.64 -2.86
CA ALA A 116 -2.30 -14.72 -1.60
C ALA A 116 -2.25 -16.15 -1.03
N GLU A 117 -3.38 -16.87 -1.05
CA GLU A 117 -3.46 -18.28 -0.63
C GLU A 117 -2.58 -19.18 -1.51
N ALA A 118 -2.58 -18.97 -2.82
CA ALA A 118 -1.72 -19.72 -3.74
C ALA A 118 -0.23 -19.47 -3.45
N LEU A 119 0.14 -18.22 -3.17
CA LEU A 119 1.50 -17.84 -2.78
C LEU A 119 1.91 -18.48 -1.45
N GLN A 120 1.06 -18.43 -0.41
CA GLN A 120 1.34 -19.08 0.87
C GLN A 120 1.46 -20.60 0.71
N LYS A 121 0.62 -21.23 -0.11
CA LYS A 121 0.72 -22.66 -0.38
C LYS A 121 2.05 -23.03 -1.06
N LYS A 122 2.59 -22.15 -1.90
CA LYS A 122 3.84 -22.39 -2.63
C LYS A 122 5.08 -22.09 -1.79
N PHE A 123 5.10 -20.97 -1.09
CA PHE A 123 6.29 -20.41 -0.44
C PHE A 123 6.22 -20.43 1.09
N SER A 124 5.13 -20.93 1.68
CA SER A 124 4.78 -20.72 3.09
C SER A 124 4.46 -19.23 3.39
N PRO A 125 3.97 -18.88 4.59
CA PRO A 125 3.75 -17.48 4.97
C PRO A 125 5.03 -16.63 5.00
N GLU A 126 6.20 -17.27 5.10
CA GLU A 126 7.50 -16.61 5.08
C GLU A 126 8.42 -17.27 4.04
N LEU A 127 8.90 -16.47 3.09
CA LEU A 127 9.91 -16.86 2.12
C LEU A 127 11.27 -16.26 2.53
N LYS A 128 12.15 -17.11 3.04
CA LYS A 128 13.54 -16.75 3.38
C LYS A 128 14.38 -16.62 2.12
N ALA A 129 14.38 -15.43 1.54
CA ALA A 129 15.20 -15.06 0.40
C ALA A 129 15.54 -13.58 0.49
N ASP A 130 16.69 -13.21 -0.06
CA ASP A 130 17.02 -11.80 -0.30
C ASP A 130 15.95 -11.14 -1.20
N TYR A 131 15.91 -9.80 -1.17
CA TYR A 131 14.89 -9.03 -1.89
C TYR A 131 14.82 -9.41 -3.38
N GLY A 132 15.98 -9.48 -4.04
CA GLY A 132 16.07 -9.71 -5.48
C GLY A 132 15.60 -11.10 -5.88
N ARG A 133 16.12 -12.13 -5.19
CA ARG A 133 15.81 -13.53 -5.46
C ARG A 133 14.37 -13.86 -5.10
N GLY A 134 13.87 -13.40 -3.96
CA GLY A 134 12.49 -13.63 -3.55
C GLY A 134 11.50 -13.01 -4.55
N ARG A 135 11.77 -11.78 -4.99
CA ARG A 135 10.98 -11.12 -6.04
C ARG A 135 10.98 -11.89 -7.35
N GLU A 136 12.12 -12.41 -7.80
CA GLU A 136 12.20 -13.21 -9.02
C GLU A 136 11.42 -14.52 -8.89
N MET A 137 11.54 -15.21 -7.76
CA MET A 137 10.81 -16.45 -7.49
C MET A 137 9.30 -16.25 -7.50
N ILE A 138 8.81 -15.22 -6.79
CA ILE A 138 7.38 -14.90 -6.74
C ILE A 138 6.87 -14.54 -8.15
N ARG A 139 7.59 -13.68 -8.87
CA ARG A 139 7.16 -13.28 -10.22
C ARG A 139 7.13 -14.46 -11.19
N LYS A 140 8.12 -15.35 -11.14
CA LYS A 140 8.14 -16.56 -11.95
C LYS A 140 6.96 -17.46 -11.65
N PHE A 141 6.64 -17.64 -10.36
CA PHE A 141 5.44 -18.36 -9.96
C PHE A 141 4.16 -17.72 -10.54
N LEU A 142 4.02 -16.39 -10.49
CA LEU A 142 2.86 -15.70 -11.07
C LEU A 142 2.78 -15.85 -12.59
N GLU A 143 3.91 -15.85 -13.29
CA GLU A 143 3.97 -16.12 -14.75
C GLU A 143 3.47 -17.53 -15.06
N ASP A 144 3.95 -18.53 -14.30
CA ASP A 144 3.67 -19.94 -14.54
C ASP A 144 2.22 -20.33 -14.15
N ASP A 145 1.76 -19.94 -12.96
CA ASP A 145 0.48 -20.40 -12.39
C ASP A 145 -0.73 -19.70 -13.02
N TYR A 146 -0.58 -18.40 -13.34
CA TYR A 146 -1.65 -17.59 -13.94
C TYR A 146 -1.45 -17.36 -15.45
N ARG A 147 -0.44 -18.00 -16.07
CA ARG A 147 -0.09 -17.87 -17.51
C ARG A 147 0.10 -16.42 -17.95
N LEU A 148 0.74 -15.62 -17.10
CA LEU A 148 0.95 -14.20 -17.33
C LEU A 148 2.20 -13.97 -18.16
N ASN A 149 2.17 -12.91 -18.98
CA ASN A 149 3.39 -12.38 -19.56
C ASN A 149 4.23 -11.66 -18.48
N LYS A 150 5.51 -11.42 -18.76
CA LYS A 150 6.46 -10.77 -17.84
C LYS A 150 6.02 -9.39 -17.34
N ALA A 151 5.29 -8.63 -18.15
CA ALA A 151 4.77 -7.32 -17.77
C ALA A 151 3.59 -7.45 -16.79
N ASN A 152 2.62 -8.30 -17.10
CA ASN A 152 1.45 -8.53 -16.24
C ASN A 152 1.84 -9.18 -14.90
N SER A 153 2.80 -10.11 -14.89
CA SER A 153 3.36 -10.66 -13.64
C SER A 153 4.04 -9.57 -12.79
N ARG A 154 4.75 -8.63 -13.42
CA ARG A 154 5.33 -7.48 -12.70
C ARG A 154 4.23 -6.59 -12.11
N GLU A 155 3.19 -6.30 -12.87
CA GLU A 155 2.09 -5.45 -12.40
C GLU A 155 1.29 -6.13 -11.28
N LEU A 156 1.04 -7.44 -11.38
CA LEU A 156 0.38 -8.19 -10.32
C LEU A 156 1.25 -8.26 -9.06
N PHE A 157 2.55 -8.48 -9.20
CA PHE A 157 3.48 -8.42 -8.07
C PHE A 157 3.43 -7.06 -7.36
N LEU A 158 3.50 -5.96 -8.13
CA LEU A 158 3.42 -4.61 -7.57
C LEU A 158 2.08 -4.34 -6.90
N LEU A 159 0.97 -4.87 -7.45
CA LEU A 159 -0.34 -4.79 -6.83
C LEU A 159 -0.39 -5.51 -5.48
N LEU A 160 0.24 -6.69 -5.37
CA LEU A 160 0.28 -7.46 -4.13
C LEU A 160 1.19 -6.80 -3.07
N GLU A 161 2.30 -6.17 -3.47
CA GLU A 161 3.10 -5.30 -2.60
C GLU A 161 2.28 -4.10 -2.12
N ASP A 162 1.63 -3.41 -3.07
CA ASP A 162 0.79 -2.24 -2.83
C ASP A 162 -0.37 -2.53 -1.86
N ALA A 163 -0.95 -3.73 -1.93
CA ALA A 163 -2.03 -4.18 -1.05
C ALA A 163 -1.53 -4.71 0.30
N GLY A 164 -0.21 -4.74 0.54
CA GLY A 164 0.38 -5.27 1.78
C GLY A 164 0.33 -6.80 1.91
N ILE A 165 -0.05 -7.51 0.85
CA ILE A 165 -0.03 -8.98 0.78
C ILE A 165 1.41 -9.47 0.75
N LEU A 166 2.27 -8.81 -0.02
CA LEU A 166 3.71 -9.07 -0.05
C LEU A 166 4.43 -7.96 0.70
N THR A 167 5.21 -8.32 1.72
CA THR A 167 6.04 -7.36 2.45
C THR A 167 7.45 -7.93 2.62
N TYR A 168 8.46 -7.20 2.17
CA TYR A 168 9.84 -7.55 2.50
C TYR A 168 10.23 -6.94 3.84
N ARG A 169 10.74 -7.76 4.76
CA ARG A 169 11.22 -7.35 6.07
C ARG A 169 12.66 -7.77 6.28
N VAL A 170 13.41 -6.93 6.97
CA VAL A 170 14.77 -7.22 7.42
C VAL A 170 14.76 -7.27 8.94
N GLU A 171 14.93 -8.46 9.50
CA GLU A 171 14.93 -8.68 10.95
C GLU A 171 16.35 -8.62 11.50
N ILE A 172 16.82 -7.41 11.84
CA ILE A 172 18.16 -7.22 12.40
C ILE A 172 18.21 -7.81 13.83
N PRO A 173 19.13 -8.75 14.11
CA PRO A 173 19.37 -9.28 15.45
C PRO A 173 19.65 -8.18 16.48
N GLU A 174 19.18 -8.37 17.72
CA GLU A 174 19.31 -7.38 18.80
C GLU A 174 20.77 -6.98 19.06
N ASP A 175 21.69 -7.94 18.97
CA ASP A 175 23.13 -7.74 19.15
C ASP A 175 23.80 -6.93 18.04
N LEU A 176 23.08 -6.63 16.96
CA LEU A 176 23.52 -5.81 15.84
C LEU A 176 22.82 -4.45 15.78
N LYS A 177 21.77 -4.19 16.57
CA LYS A 177 21.00 -2.94 16.52
C LYS A 177 21.79 -1.72 16.98
N ASP A 178 22.59 -1.87 18.04
CA ASP A 178 23.39 -0.78 18.63
C ASP A 178 24.80 -0.68 18.02
N LYS A 179 25.16 -1.60 17.12
CA LYS A 179 26.45 -1.55 16.44
C LYS A 179 26.36 -0.51 15.32
N PRO A 180 27.38 0.35 15.15
CA PRO A 180 27.42 1.26 14.03
C PRO A 180 27.26 0.46 12.74
N LEU A 181 26.41 0.95 11.82
CA LEU A 181 26.22 0.42 10.47
C LEU A 181 27.57 0.49 9.74
N ALA A 182 28.43 -0.48 9.99
CA ALA A 182 29.66 -0.64 9.28
C ALA A 182 29.25 -1.12 7.89
N TYR A 183 29.40 -0.25 6.88
CA TYR A 183 29.46 -0.64 5.47
C TYR A 183 30.65 -1.57 5.19
N ALA A 184 31.43 -1.94 6.21
CA ALA A 184 32.36 -3.05 6.15
C ALA A 184 31.55 -4.30 5.78
N MET A 185 31.66 -4.67 4.50
CA MET A 185 31.29 -5.97 3.98
C MET A 185 31.72 -7.00 5.03
N PRO A 186 30.78 -7.75 5.64
CA PRO A 186 31.20 -8.78 6.56
C PRO A 186 32.10 -9.79 5.84
N GLU A 187 32.86 -10.60 6.56
CA GLU A 187 33.93 -11.43 5.96
C GLU A 187 33.47 -12.38 4.82
N ASP A 188 32.17 -12.62 4.69
CA ASP A 188 31.53 -13.39 3.60
C ASP A 188 31.00 -12.53 2.42
N GLY A 189 31.17 -11.21 2.47
CA GLY A 189 30.76 -10.24 1.45
C GLY A 189 29.27 -9.96 1.33
N ARG A 190 28.41 -10.43 2.25
CA ARG A 190 26.94 -10.29 2.12
C ARG A 190 26.37 -9.13 2.94
N VAL A 191 25.42 -8.38 2.38
CA VAL A 191 24.79 -7.25 3.09
C VAL A 191 23.80 -7.77 4.13
N LEU A 192 23.52 -7.02 5.20
CA LEU A 192 22.55 -7.41 6.26
C LEU A 192 21.17 -7.82 5.70
N ALA A 193 20.69 -7.15 4.65
CA ALA A 193 19.46 -7.50 3.96
C ALA A 193 19.50 -8.91 3.35
N ASP A 194 20.65 -9.37 2.86
CA ASP A 194 20.81 -10.71 2.29
C ASP A 194 20.79 -11.81 3.36
N ARG A 195 21.14 -11.47 4.60
CA ARG A 195 21.20 -12.41 5.73
C ARG A 195 19.89 -12.50 6.51
N TYR A 196 19.25 -11.37 6.71
CA TYR A 196 18.11 -11.22 7.62
C TYR A 196 16.82 -10.82 6.92
N GLY A 197 16.87 -10.73 5.59
CA GLY A 197 15.73 -10.46 4.74
C GLY A 197 14.79 -11.66 4.61
N LYS A 198 13.49 -11.40 4.72
CA LYS A 198 12.44 -12.35 4.39
C LYS A 198 11.27 -11.64 3.73
N TRP A 199 10.59 -12.36 2.85
CA TRP A 199 9.30 -11.96 2.32
C TRP A 199 8.20 -12.56 3.20
N GLU A 200 7.34 -11.71 3.76
CA GLU A 200 6.10 -12.09 4.42
C GLU A 200 4.96 -12.09 3.40
N ILE A 201 4.14 -13.14 3.40
CA ILE A 201 2.95 -13.28 2.57
C ILE A 201 1.73 -13.29 3.49
N ARG A 202 0.87 -12.28 3.39
CA ARG A 202 -0.32 -12.10 4.25
C ARG A 202 -1.62 -12.43 3.52
N LEU A 203 -2.63 -12.83 4.28
CA LEU A 203 -4.00 -13.08 3.79
C LEU A 203 -4.89 -11.87 4.08
#